data_AF-A0AAJ6HH19-F1
#
_entry.id   AF-A0AAJ6HH19-F1
#
_cell.length_a   1.000
_cell.length_b   1.000
_cell.length_c   1.000
_cell.angle_alpha   90.00
_cell.angle_beta   90.00
_cell.angle_gamma   90.00
#
_symmetry.space_group_name_H-M   'P 1'
#
loop_
_entity.id
_entity.type
_entity.pdbx_description
1 polymer ?
#
loop_
_entity_poly.entity_id
_entity_poly.type
_entity_poly.pdbx_seq_one_letter_code
_entity_poly.pdbx_strand_id
1 'polypeptide(L)'
;MQIDLSKPENLTLDAVRQLLGSASDDEHTQLRVTKKGVAYISSGVVGGADIDGLLFRLETWAKGSGYVGRVAASDEVWVMQIFNALKQNWPTPSSDYIDIY
;
A
#
# COMPACT_ATOMS: atom_id res chain seq x y z
N MET A 1 -0.38 8.27 -7.39
CA MET A 1 -1.54 7.39 -7.68
C MET A 1 -2.24 7.06 -6.37
N GLN A 2 -3.55 6.79 -6.39
CA GLN A 2 -4.32 6.38 -5.20
C GLN A 2 -5.46 5.44 -5.60
N ILE A 3 -5.92 4.61 -4.67
CA ILE A 3 -7.08 3.72 -4.85
C ILE A 3 -8.13 4.09 -3.79
N ASP A 4 -9.34 4.40 -4.22
CA ASP A 4 -10.47 4.62 -3.32
C ASP A 4 -11.17 3.28 -3.03
N LEU A 5 -10.86 2.69 -1.88
CA LEU A 5 -11.38 1.41 -1.39
C LEU A 5 -12.83 1.49 -0.88
N SER A 6 -13.40 2.70 -0.73
CA SER A 6 -14.83 2.82 -0.40
C SER A 6 -15.73 2.36 -1.55
N LYS A 7 -15.15 2.25 -2.75
CA LYS A 7 -15.75 1.75 -3.98
C LYS A 7 -15.13 0.39 -4.33
N PRO A 8 -15.81 -0.74 -4.06
CA PRO A 8 -15.24 -2.08 -4.24
C PRO A 8 -14.70 -2.36 -5.64
N GLU A 9 -15.28 -1.73 -6.67
CA GLU A 9 -14.87 -1.84 -8.08
C GLU A 9 -13.49 -1.23 -8.37
N ASN A 10 -12.98 -0.34 -7.51
CA ASN A 10 -11.67 0.29 -7.70
C ASN A 10 -10.52 -0.60 -7.25
N LEU A 11 -10.75 -1.52 -6.31
CA LEU A 11 -9.73 -2.46 -5.88
C LEU A 11 -9.61 -3.58 -6.92
N THR A 12 -8.67 -3.41 -7.85
CA THR A 12 -8.34 -4.39 -8.88
C THR A 12 -6.84 -4.67 -8.87
N LEU A 13 -6.41 -5.82 -9.42
CA LEU A 13 -4.98 -6.11 -9.58
C LEU A 13 -4.27 -5.02 -10.40
N ASP A 14 -4.92 -4.51 -11.44
CA ASP A 14 -4.35 -3.44 -12.26
C ASP A 14 -4.18 -2.12 -11.49
N ALA A 15 -5.15 -1.74 -10.67
CA ALA A 15 -5.03 -0.57 -9.80
C ALA A 15 -3.86 -0.73 -8.81
N VAL A 16 -3.64 -1.94 -8.28
CA VAL A 16 -2.49 -2.25 -7.41
C VAL A 16 -1.17 -2.15 -8.18
N ARG A 17 -1.09 -2.67 -9.42
CA ARG A 17 0.09 -2.50 -10.29
C ARG A 17 0.41 -1.03 -10.51
N GLN A 18 -0.60 -0.23 -10.87
CA GLN A 18 -0.43 1.20 -11.08
C GLN A 18 0.00 1.92 -9.80
N LEU A 19 -0.54 1.52 -8.64
CA LEU A 19 -0.15 2.07 -7.35
C LEU A 19 1.32 1.79 -7.03
N LEU A 20 1.75 0.53 -7.09
CA LEU A 20 3.14 0.12 -6.83
C LEU A 20 4.10 0.78 -7.82
N GLY A 21 3.74 0.82 -9.11
CA GLY A 21 4.54 1.41 -10.17
C GLY A 21 4.63 2.94 -10.11
N SER A 22 3.78 3.60 -9.32
CA SER A 22 3.78 5.06 -9.20
C SER A 22 4.83 5.63 -8.25
N ALA A 23 5.45 4.79 -7.42
CA ALA A 23 6.50 5.17 -6.48
C ALA A 23 7.88 4.72 -6.95
N SER A 24 8.92 5.45 -6.52
CA SER A 24 10.31 5.05 -6.71
C SER A 24 10.84 4.32 -5.49
N ASP A 25 11.78 3.42 -5.70
CA ASP A 25 12.47 2.66 -4.66
C ASP A 25 13.74 3.39 -4.14
N ASP A 26 13.84 4.71 -4.40
CA ASP A 26 14.98 5.56 -4.00
C ASP A 26 14.91 6.05 -2.55
N GLU A 27 13.79 5.81 -1.86
CA GLU A 27 13.53 6.19 -0.48
C GLU A 27 12.77 5.09 0.25
N HIS A 28 12.68 5.17 1.59
CA HIS A 28 11.76 4.32 2.33
C HIS A 28 10.33 4.62 1.92
N THR A 29 9.55 3.57 1.66
CA THR A 29 8.15 3.69 1.29
C THR A 29 7.25 2.90 2.23
N GLN A 30 5.97 3.26 2.24
CA GLN A 30 4.96 2.55 3.00
C GLN A 30 3.60 2.69 2.31
N LEU A 31 2.88 1.58 2.15
CA LEU A 31 1.48 1.65 1.75
C LEU A 31 0.64 2.05 2.97
N ARG A 32 -0.13 3.14 2.80
CA ARG A 32 -0.99 3.70 3.84
C ARG A 32 -2.44 3.75 3.36
N VAL A 33 -3.37 3.52 4.28
CA VAL A 33 -4.81 3.63 4.02
C VAL A 33 -5.43 4.58 5.02
N THR A 34 -6.12 5.60 4.52
CA THR A 34 -6.81 6.59 5.37
C THR A 34 -8.13 6.04 5.91
N LYS A 35 -8.66 6.63 6.98
CA LYS A 35 -10.03 6.35 7.48
C LYS A 35 -11.13 6.61 6.44
N LYS A 36 -10.83 7.33 5.35
CA LYS A 36 -11.75 7.58 4.24
C LYS A 36 -11.66 6.54 3.12
N GLY A 37 -10.78 5.55 3.23
CA GLY A 37 -10.65 4.49 2.22
C GLY A 37 -9.66 4.78 1.11
N VAL A 38 -8.85 5.83 1.25
CA VAL A 38 -7.82 6.15 0.25
C VAL A 38 -6.55 5.35 0.56
N ALA A 39 -6.19 4.42 -0.31
CA ALA A 39 -4.90 3.72 -0.30
C ALA A 39 -3.88 4.44 -1.20
N TYR A 40 -2.67 4.65 -0.69
CA TYR A 40 -1.59 5.34 -1.41
C TYR A 40 -0.20 4.88 -0.93
N ILE A 41 0.83 5.10 -1.76
CA ILE A 41 2.23 4.92 -1.35
C ILE A 41 2.74 6.25 -0.80
N SER A 42 3.22 6.22 0.45
CA SER A 42 3.96 7.31 1.08
C SER A 42 5.45 7.08 0.86
N SER A 43 6.18 8.09 0.36
CA SER A 43 7.63 8.06 0.18
C SER A 43 8.28 9.04 1.15
N GLY A 44 9.33 8.62 1.85
CA GLY A 44 10.04 9.43 2.85
C GLY A 44 9.34 9.54 4.22
N VAL A 45 8.00 9.50 4.25
CA VAL A 45 7.21 9.48 5.50
C VAL A 45 6.68 8.06 5.75
N VAL A 46 7.31 7.35 6.70
CA VAL A 46 7.08 5.93 7.00
C VAL A 46 6.98 5.67 8.51
N GLY A 47 6.69 4.44 8.90
CA GLY A 47 6.64 4.04 10.31
C GLY A 47 5.59 4.79 11.12
N GLY A 48 5.99 5.39 12.25
CA GLY A 48 5.12 6.14 13.16
C GLY A 48 4.93 7.63 12.82
N ALA A 49 5.51 8.11 11.72
CA ALA A 49 5.38 9.52 11.31
C ALA A 49 4.05 9.78 10.58
N ASP A 50 3.41 10.92 10.90
CA ASP A 50 2.17 11.40 10.28
C ASP A 50 1.08 10.31 10.15
N ILE A 51 0.78 9.65 11.26
CA ILE A 51 -0.21 8.56 11.31
C ILE A 51 -1.63 9.04 11.61
N ASP A 52 -1.80 10.32 11.93
CA ASP A 52 -3.12 10.90 12.18
C ASP A 52 -4.02 10.78 10.96
N GLY A 53 -5.23 10.25 11.15
CA GLY A 53 -6.20 10.04 10.08
C GLY A 53 -5.97 8.77 9.23
N LEU A 54 -4.91 8.01 9.49
CA LEU A 54 -4.75 6.67 8.93
C LEU A 54 -5.69 5.68 9.62
N LEU A 55 -6.16 4.71 8.84
CA LEU A 55 -6.86 3.53 9.34
C LEU A 55 -5.86 2.41 9.61
N PHE A 56 -5.00 2.12 8.63
CA PHE A 56 -3.87 1.21 8.79
C PHE A 56 -2.73 1.55 7.83
N ARG A 57 -1.57 0.98 8.09
CA ARG A 57 -0.37 1.03 7.23
C ARG A 57 0.27 -0.35 7.20
N LEU A 58 0.87 -0.70 6.06
CA LEU A 58 1.71 -1.90 5.97
C LEU A 58 3.08 -1.65 6.60
N GLU A 59 3.93 -2.69 6.67
CA GLU A 59 5.31 -2.54 7.10
C GLU A 59 6.08 -1.53 6.23
N THR A 60 7.20 -1.04 6.76
CA THR A 60 8.06 -0.13 5.99
C THR A 60 8.84 -0.91 4.96
N TRP A 61 8.74 -0.50 3.71
CA TRP A 61 9.54 -1.02 2.62
C TRP A 61 10.83 -0.21 2.51
N ALA A 62 11.96 -0.89 2.73
CA ALA A 62 13.26 -0.25 2.77
C ALA A 62 13.64 0.29 1.37
N LYS A 63 14.40 1.40 1.33
CA LYS A 63 14.99 1.89 0.09
C LYS A 63 15.76 0.76 -0.59
N GLY A 64 15.50 0.53 -1.88
CA GLY A 64 16.17 -0.51 -2.66
C GLY A 64 15.66 -1.92 -2.37
N SER A 65 14.53 -2.09 -1.69
CA SER A 65 13.98 -3.42 -1.39
C SER A 65 13.27 -4.05 -2.60
N GLY A 66 12.98 -3.28 -3.63
CA GLY A 66 12.27 -3.72 -4.82
C GLY A 66 10.75 -3.89 -4.63
N TYR A 67 10.16 -3.35 -3.55
CA TYR A 67 8.72 -3.49 -3.27
C TYR A 67 7.83 -2.46 -3.97
N VAL A 68 8.43 -1.43 -4.58
CA VAL A 68 7.76 -0.43 -5.40
C VAL A 68 8.50 -0.22 -6.73
N GLY A 69 7.89 0.53 -7.64
CA GLY A 69 8.42 0.77 -8.97
C GLY A 69 8.02 -0.30 -9.99
N ARG A 70 8.57 -0.20 -11.20
CA ARG A 70 8.12 -1.01 -12.36
C ARG A 70 8.30 -2.51 -12.18
N VAL A 71 9.38 -2.92 -11.50
CA VAL A 71 9.69 -4.32 -11.23
C VAL A 71 8.62 -4.91 -10.30
N ALA A 72 8.39 -4.27 -9.14
CA ALA A 72 7.34 -4.66 -8.20
C ALA A 72 5.95 -4.72 -8.84
N ALA A 73 5.62 -3.72 -9.68
CA ALA A 73 4.34 -3.65 -10.38
C ALA A 73 4.15 -4.77 -11.41
N SER A 74 5.22 -5.44 -11.83
CA SER A 74 5.20 -6.52 -12.81
C SER A 74 5.30 -7.91 -12.14
N ASP A 75 5.55 -7.98 -10.83
CA ASP A 75 5.52 -9.21 -10.04
C ASP A 75 4.08 -9.56 -9.67
N GLU A 76 3.52 -10.58 -10.33
CA GLU A 76 2.13 -11.00 -10.11
C GLU A 76 1.87 -11.52 -8.69
N VAL A 77 2.85 -12.19 -8.09
CA VAL A 77 2.72 -12.75 -6.73
C VAL A 77 2.66 -11.59 -5.75
N TRP A 78 3.58 -10.63 -5.87
CA TRP A 78 3.61 -9.46 -5.01
C TRP A 78 2.35 -8.59 -5.16
N VAL A 79 1.94 -8.31 -6.39
CA VAL A 79 0.70 -7.56 -6.68
C VAL A 79 -0.52 -8.24 -6.05
N MET A 80 -0.60 -9.57 -6.14
CA MET A 80 -1.70 -10.33 -5.54
C MET A 80 -1.65 -10.31 -4.00
N GLN A 81 -0.46 -10.36 -3.40
CA GLN A 81 -0.30 -10.22 -1.95
C GLN A 81 -0.80 -8.86 -1.46
N ILE A 82 -0.38 -7.77 -2.11
CA ILE A 82 -0.84 -6.41 -1.77
C ILE A 82 -2.35 -6.25 -1.98
N PHE A 83 -2.89 -6.78 -3.08
CA PHE A 83 -4.33 -6.80 -3.31
C PHE A 83 -5.09 -7.49 -2.18
N ASN A 84 -4.63 -8.66 -1.76
CA ASN A 84 -5.26 -9.41 -0.68
C ASN A 84 -5.13 -8.68 0.66
N ALA A 85 -3.97 -8.08 0.96
CA ALA A 85 -3.76 -7.29 2.17
C ALA A 85 -4.74 -6.11 2.24
N LEU A 86 -4.92 -5.37 1.15
CA LEU A 86 -5.91 -4.29 1.08
C LEU A 86 -7.33 -4.81 1.28
N LYS A 87 -7.69 -5.91 0.60
CA LYS A 87 -9.02 -6.50 0.65
C LYS A 87 -9.39 -7.05 2.02
N GLN A 88 -8.44 -7.65 2.73
CA GLN A 88 -8.67 -8.28 4.04
C GLN A 88 -8.77 -7.27 5.17
N ASN A 89 -8.08 -6.13 5.04
CA ASN A 89 -7.93 -5.16 6.14
C ASN A 89 -8.83 -3.92 6.00
N TRP A 90 -9.32 -3.62 4.81
CA TRP A 90 -10.33 -2.58 4.65
C TRP A 90 -11.76 -3.16 4.79
N PRO A 91 -12.70 -2.50 5.50
CA PRO A 91 -12.56 -1.27 6.29
C PRO A 91 -12.28 -1.50 7.79
N THR A 92 -12.17 -2.75 8.24
CA THR A 92 -12.02 -3.12 9.66
C THR A 92 -10.74 -3.93 9.88
N PRO A 93 -9.57 -3.28 9.94
CA PRO A 93 -8.31 -3.99 10.13
C PRO A 93 -8.21 -4.51 11.56
N SER A 94 -7.46 -5.59 11.77
CA SER A 94 -7.15 -6.10 13.11
C SER A 94 -6.12 -5.24 13.85
N SER A 95 -5.34 -4.45 13.12
CA SER A 95 -4.25 -3.60 13.62
C SER A 95 -4.08 -2.35 12.74
N ASP A 96 -3.58 -1.26 13.32
CA ASP A 96 -3.23 -0.06 12.57
C ASP A 96 -1.87 -0.19 11.85
N TYR A 97 -1.08 -1.21 12.19
CA TYR A 97 0.16 -1.63 11.55
C TYR A 97 0.05 -3.10 11.15
N ILE A 98 0.25 -3.38 9.88
CA ILE A 98 0.07 -4.71 9.28
C ILE A 98 1.40 -5.16 8.72
N ASP A 99 1.78 -6.38 9.05
CA ASP A 99 2.96 -7.03 8.51
C ASP A 99 2.52 -8.13 7.54
N ILE A 100 2.96 -8.05 6.28
CA ILE A 100 2.65 -9.06 5.26
C ILE A 100 3.80 -10.08 5.17
N TYR A 101 3.59 -11.23 5.81
CA TYR A 101 4.43 -12.43 5.74
C TYR A 101 3.67 -13.63 5.16
#